data_AF-A0A7W1R4V3-F1
#
_entry.id   AF-A0A7W1R4V3-F1
#
_cell.length_a   1.000
_cell.length_b   1.000
_cell.length_c   1.000
_cell.angle_alpha   90.00
_cell.angle_beta   90.00
_cell.angle_gamma   90.00
#
_symmetry.space_group_name_H-M   'P 1'
#
loop_
_entity.id
_entity.type
_entity.pdbx_description
1 polymer ?
#
loop_
_entity_poly.entity_id
_entity_poly.type
_entity_poly.pdbx_seq_one_letter_code
_entity_poly.pdbx_strand_id
1 'polypeptide(L)' 'MTAAWLPHYRNVGWWKDGPLPGTSGNAIVGGHVDSETGPAVFYGLVSLQRSDQIMVNRRNSVHSAVRSARVERF' A
#
# COMPACT_ATOMS: atom_id res chain seq x y z
N MET A 1 -24.82 17.63 8.62
CA MET A 1 -24.45 16.41 7.88
C MET A 1 -22.98 16.55 7.49
N THR A 2 -22.04 15.94 8.23
CA THR A 2 -20.59 16.11 7.97
C THR A 2 -20.08 14.98 7.09
N ALA A 3 -19.73 15.32 5.85
CA ALA A 3 -19.13 14.41 4.89
C ALA A 3 -17.63 14.21 5.20
N ALA A 4 -17.25 12.95 5.40
CA ALA A 4 -16.00 12.30 5.00
C ALA A 4 -14.72 13.17 4.88
N TRP A 5 -14.09 13.48 6.02
CA TRP A 5 -12.66 13.77 6.11
C TRP A 5 -12.14 13.23 7.45
N LEU A 6 -12.06 11.90 7.56
CA LEU A 6 -11.10 11.31 8.48
C LEU A 6 -9.75 11.32 7.75
N PRO A 7 -8.66 11.73 8.39
CA PRO A 7 -7.35 11.79 7.73
C PRO A 7 -7.00 10.45 7.08
N HIS A 8 -7.03 10.40 5.74
CA HIS A 8 -6.82 9.20 4.93
C HIS A 8 -5.40 8.63 5.04
N TYR A 9 -4.51 9.28 5.80
CA TYR A 9 -3.11 8.91 6.00
C TYR A 9 -2.92 7.48 6.55
N ARG A 10 -3.93 6.90 7.19
CA ARG A 10 -3.87 5.52 7.74
C ARG A 10 -4.33 4.42 6.77
N ASN A 11 -4.85 4.79 5.60
CA ASN A 11 -5.37 3.84 4.62
C ASN A 11 -4.48 3.76 3.37
N VAL A 12 -4.56 2.63 2.68
CA VAL A 12 -3.99 2.45 1.34
C VAL A 12 -5.08 2.32 0.30
N GLY A 13 -4.77 2.71 -0.93
CA GLY A 13 -5.61 2.50 -2.11
C GLY A 13 -4.87 1.69 -3.16
N TRP A 14 -5.60 0.86 -3.89
CA TRP A 14 -5.09 0.19 -5.10
C TRP A 14 -5.43 1.02 -6.34
N TRP A 15 -4.50 1.08 -7.29
CA TRP A 15 -4.75 1.72 -8.58
C TRP A 15 -5.72 0.89 -9.42
N LYS A 16 -6.97 1.36 -9.50
CA LYS A 16 -8.09 0.64 -10.09
C LYS A 16 -7.94 0.29 -11.57
N ASP A 17 -7.16 1.05 -12.33
CA ASP A 17 -6.96 0.82 -13.77
C ASP A 17 -5.77 -0.13 -14.03
N GLY A 18 -5.09 -0.59 -12.97
CA GLY A 18 -4.04 -1.60 -13.04
C GLY A 18 -4.54 -3.03 -12.77
N PRO A 19 -3.67 -4.04 -12.88
CA PRO A 19 -3.94 -5.39 -12.40
C PRO A 19 -4.25 -5.46 -10.91
N LEU A 20 -5.11 -6.42 -10.53
CA LEU A 20 -5.35 -6.75 -9.12
C LEU A 20 -4.07 -7.31 -8.49
N PRO A 21 -3.76 -6.99 -7.21
CA PRO A 21 -2.65 -7.63 -6.50
C PRO A 21 -2.74 -9.15 -6.55
N GLY A 22 -1.66 -9.80 -6.98
CA GLY A 22 -1.60 -11.26 -7.13
C GLY A 22 -2.11 -11.82 -8.45
N THR A 23 -2.52 -10.96 -9.40
CA THR A 23 -2.82 -11.36 -10.78
C THR A 23 -1.65 -11.00 -11.71
N SER A 24 -1.72 -11.43 -12.97
CA SER A 24 -0.68 -11.14 -13.97
C SER A 24 -0.54 -9.64 -14.20
N GLY A 25 0.70 -9.13 -14.09
CA GLY A 25 1.05 -7.73 -14.27
C GLY A 25 1.40 -6.99 -12.97
N ASN A 26 1.66 -5.69 -13.07
CA ASN A 26 2.13 -4.86 -11.95
C ASN A 26 0.96 -4.19 -11.23
N ALA A 27 0.68 -4.60 -9.99
CA ALA A 27 -0.27 -3.89 -9.13
C ALA A 27 0.40 -2.68 -8.45
N ILE A 28 -0.32 -1.55 -8.37
CA ILE A 28 0.16 -0.33 -7.71
C ILE A 28 -0.71 -0.07 -6.47
N VAL A 29 -0.07 0.17 -5.33
CA VAL A 29 -0.72 0.53 -4.07
C VAL A 29 -0.15 1.85 -3.58
N GLY A 30 -1.01 2.84 -3.37
CA GLY A 30 -0.67 4.18 -2.90
C GLY A 30 -1.14 4.44 -1.48
N GLY A 31 -0.40 5.28 -0.75
CA GLY A 31 -0.65 5.63 0.65
C GLY A 31 0.37 6.64 1.14
N HIS A 32 0.15 7.20 2.33
CA HIS A 32 1.01 8.24 2.89
C HIS A 32 2.16 7.68 3.72
N VAL A 33 3.32 8.38 3.70
CA VAL A 33 4.49 8.07 4.54
C VAL A 33 4.39 8.78 5.90
N ASP A 34 3.91 10.03 5.91
CA ASP A 34 3.70 10.85 7.09
C ASP A 34 2.32 11.56 7.06
N SER A 35 2.04 12.29 8.12
CA SER A 35 0.86 13.12 8.31
C SER A 35 1.21 14.30 9.21
N GLU A 36 0.29 15.26 9.32
CA GLU A 36 0.43 16.42 10.21
C GLU A 36 0.67 16.05 11.69
N THR A 37 0.33 14.83 12.10
CA THR A 37 0.43 14.37 13.50
C THR A 37 1.46 13.26 13.70
N GLY A 38 2.21 12.88 12.66
CA GLY A 38 3.25 11.85 12.74
C GLY A 38 3.14 10.75 11.68
N PRO A 39 3.71 9.55 11.94
CA PRO A 39 3.77 8.42 11.00
C PRO A 39 2.44 8.03 10.36
N ALA A 40 2.47 7.72 9.06
CA ALA A 40 1.32 7.24 8.29
C ALA A 40 1.49 5.78 7.84
N VAL A 41 0.58 5.28 6.99
CA VAL A 41 0.45 3.85 6.64
C VAL A 41 1.72 3.24 6.02
N PHE A 42 2.55 4.05 5.35
CA PHE A 42 3.80 3.63 4.71
C PHE A 42 5.05 4.17 5.41
N TYR A 43 4.94 4.71 6.62
CA TYR A 43 6.11 5.17 7.37
C TYR A 43 7.19 4.09 7.50
N GLY A 44 6.80 2.84 7.78
CA GLY A 44 7.70 1.70 7.92
C GLY A 44 8.40 1.25 6.63
N LEU A 45 8.02 1.77 5.45
CA LEU A 45 8.71 1.41 4.20
C LEU A 45 10.17 1.85 4.20
N VAL A 46 10.53 2.86 5.00
CA VAL A 46 11.92 3.35 5.14
C VAL A 46 12.87 2.29 5.68
N SER A 47 12.38 1.30 6.42
CA SER A 47 13.20 0.24 7.00
C SER A 47 13.28 -1.02 6.15
N LEU A 48 12.59 -1.06 5.00
CA LEU A 48 12.60 -2.26 4.15
C LEU A 48 13.98 -2.49 3.54
N GLN A 49 14.39 -3.75 3.54
CA GLN A 49 15.60 -4.22 2.93
C GLN A 49 15.32 -4.99 1.64
N ARG A 50 16.34 -5.08 0.79
CA ARG A 50 16.29 -5.97 -0.38
C ARG A 50 16.04 -7.39 0.12
N SER A 51 15.01 -8.04 -0.43
CA SER A 51 14.52 -9.39 -0.09
C SER A 51 13.41 -9.46 0.97
N ASP A 52 13.01 -8.32 1.57
CA ASP A 52 11.80 -8.31 2.40
C ASP A 52 10.56 -8.69 1.58
N GLN A 53 9.68 -9.47 2.21
CA GLN A 53 8.43 -9.89 1.59
C GLN A 53 7.30 -8.92 1.90
N ILE A 54 6.52 -8.57 0.88
CA ILE A 54 5.27 -7.83 1.05
C ILE A 54 4.11 -8.78 0.77
N MET A 55 3.21 -8.91 1.74
CA MET A 55 2.00 -9.72 1.65
C MET A 55 0.77 -8.82 1.56
N VAL A 56 -0.09 -9.06 0.57
CA VAL A 56 -1.36 -8.34 0.42
C VAL A 56 -2.49 -9.35 0.63
N ASN A 57 -3.26 -9.16 1.70
CA ASN A 57 -4.41 -10.01 2.01
C ASN A 57 -5.71 -9.34 1.56
N ARG A 58 -6.49 -10.01 0.72
CA ARG A 58 -7.83 -9.57 0.34
C ARG A 58 -8.83 -10.42 1.10
N ARG A 59 -9.87 -9.79 1.66
CA ARG A 59 -10.95 -10.53 2.32
C ARG A 59 -11.47 -11.59 1.34
N ASN A 60 -11.39 -12.86 1.76
CA ASN A 60 -11.84 -14.05 1.02
C ASN A 60 -10.87 -14.58 -0.07
N SER A 61 -9.65 -14.05 -0.20
CA SER A 61 -8.60 -14.61 -1.08
C SER A 61 -7.19 -14.21 -0.59
N VAL A 62 -6.37 -15.19 -0.21
CA VAL A 62 -4.94 -14.95 0.09
C VAL A 62 -4.16 -15.01 -1.22
N HIS A 63 -3.64 -13.87 -1.67
CA HIS A 63 -2.71 -13.84 -2.79
C HIS A 63 -1.29 -13.63 -2.27
N SER A 64 -0.56 -14.72 -2.12
CA SER A 64 0.84 -14.72 -1.72
C SER A 64 1.72 -14.70 -2.96
N ALA A 65 2.32 -13.56 -3.29
CA ALA A 65 3.69 -13.42 -3.80
C ALA A 65 3.88 -12.02 -4.40
N VAL A 66 4.55 -11.13 -3.66
CA VAL A 66 5.30 -10.03 -4.28
C VAL A 66 6.77 -10.37 -4.09
N ARG A 67 7.45 -10.79 -5.17
CA ARG A 67 8.89 -11.09 -5.16
C ARG A 67 9.75 -9.83 -5.19
N SER A 68 9.18 -8.72 -5.63
CA SER A 68 9.85 -7.42 -5.72
C SER A 68 8.82 -6.31 -5.52
N ALA A 69 8.96 -5.56 -4.44
CA ALA A 69 8.31 -4.27 -4.29
C ALA A 69 9.32 -3.17 -4.61
N ARG A 70 8.91 -2.19 -5.41
CA ARG A 70 9.68 -0.97 -5.64
C ARG A 70 8.93 0.16 -4.94
N VAL A 71 9.57 0.78 -3.96
CA VAL A 71 9.03 1.96 -3.29
C VAL A 71 9.56 3.17 -4.03
N GLU A 72 8.67 3.96 -4.61
CA GLU A 72 9.01 5.25 -5.21
C GLU A 72 8.32 6.34 -4.39
N ARG A 73 9.09 7.38 -4.04
CA ARG A 73 8.56 8.60 -3.42
C ARG A 73 8.34 9.62 -4.53
N PHE A 74 7.17 10.25 -4.53
CA PHE A 74 6.82 11.37 -5.40
C PHE A 74 6.68 12.64 -4.56
#